data_AF-A0A2V5M053-F1
#
_entry.id   AF-A0A2V5M053-F1
#
_cell.length_a   1.000
_cell.length_b   1.000
_cell.length_c   1.000
_cell.angle_alpha   90.00
_cell.angle_beta   90.00
_cell.angle_gamma   90.00
#
_symmetry.space_group_name_H-M   'P 1'
#
loop_
_entity.id
_entity.type
_entity.pdbx_description
1 polymer ?
#
loop_
_entity_poly.entity_id
_entity_poly.type
_entity_poly.pdbx_seq_one_letter_code
_entity_poly.pdbx_strand_id
1 'polypeptide(L)'
;CQQALERHPVSEDALVNTGELKRLAYMYLFAGEHERALQMLRKLVEVPGGENYGPLKYNPVFDELRKDPRFDEILKQSQKPFPRL
;
A
#
# COMPACT_ATOMS: atom_id res chain seq x y z
N CYS A 1 -32.15 -8.75 -25.93
CA CYS A 1 -30.83 -9.21 -25.43
C CYS A 1 -29.84 -8.06 -25.47
N GLN A 2 -29.94 -7.12 -24.54
CA GLN A 2 -28.91 -6.09 -24.35
C GLN A 2 -27.86 -6.70 -23.42
N GLN A 3 -26.84 -7.26 -24.05
CA GLN A 3 -25.76 -8.00 -23.41
C GLN A 3 -24.95 -7.06 -22.50
N ALA A 4 -25.09 -7.26 -21.19
CA ALA A 4 -24.00 -7.56 -20.25
C ALA A 4 -22.61 -6.99 -20.61
N LEU A 5 -22.48 -5.67 -20.69
CA LEU A 5 -21.21 -4.98 -20.92
C LEU A 5 -20.92 -3.89 -19.88
N GLU A 6 -21.56 -3.94 -18.71
CA GLU A 6 -21.28 -3.01 -17.63
C GLU A 6 -20.86 -3.77 -16.38
N ARG A 7 -19.62 -4.26 -16.37
CA ARG A 7 -18.71 -4.23 -15.20
C ARG A 7 -17.40 -4.94 -15.50
N HIS A 8 -16.35 -4.41 -14.88
CA HIS A 8 -14.91 -4.72 -14.94
C HIS A 8 -14.11 -3.86 -15.96
N PRO A 9 -13.07 -3.11 -15.52
CA PRO A 9 -12.12 -3.48 -14.47
C PRO A 9 -11.71 -2.33 -13.51
N VAL A 10 -12.34 -2.21 -12.35
CA VAL A 10 -11.66 -1.54 -11.20
C VAL A 10 -10.72 -2.53 -10.49
N SER A 11 -10.93 -3.83 -10.68
CA SER A 11 -10.23 -4.89 -9.96
C SER A 11 -8.94 -5.39 -10.63
N GLU A 12 -8.81 -5.29 -11.96
CA GLU A 12 -7.65 -5.83 -12.68
C GLU A 12 -6.50 -4.80 -12.67
N ASP A 13 -6.80 -3.55 -13.00
CA ASP A 13 -5.85 -2.44 -12.93
C ASP A 13 -5.42 -2.11 -11.50
N ALA A 14 -6.29 -2.23 -10.51
CA ALA A 14 -5.92 -1.93 -9.12
C ALA A 14 -4.94 -2.97 -8.53
N LEU A 15 -5.06 -4.25 -8.91
CA LEU A 15 -4.14 -5.29 -8.47
C LEU A 15 -2.77 -5.17 -9.17
N VAL A 16 -2.77 -4.87 -10.47
CA VAL A 16 -1.53 -4.59 -11.21
C VAL A 16 -0.86 -3.33 -10.63
N ASN A 17 -1.63 -2.26 -10.39
CA ASN A 17 -1.13 -1.01 -9.84
C ASN A 17 -0.62 -1.17 -8.39
N THR A 18 -1.26 -1.98 -7.54
CA THR A 18 -0.76 -2.23 -6.17
C THR A 18 0.56 -3.01 -6.15
N GLY A 19 0.74 -3.96 -7.07
CA GLY A 19 2.02 -4.65 -7.26
C GLY A 19 3.17 -3.70 -7.65
N GLU A 20 2.91 -2.79 -8.60
CA GLU A 20 3.88 -1.78 -9.04
C GLU A 20 4.18 -0.75 -7.94
N LEU A 21 3.15 -0.26 -7.24
CA LEU A 21 3.33 0.66 -6.09
C LEU A 21 4.16 0.02 -4.98
N LYS A 22 3.92 -1.28 -4.70
CA LYS A 22 4.73 -2.05 -3.76
C LYS A 22 6.16 -2.14 -4.25
N ARG A 23 6.41 -2.52 -5.50
CA ARG A 23 7.78 -2.59 -6.03
C ARG A 23 8.50 -1.24 -5.92
N LEU A 24 7.85 -0.15 -6.29
CA LEU A 24 8.40 1.21 -6.20
C LEU A 24 8.72 1.61 -4.76
N ALA A 25 7.83 1.33 -3.80
CA ALA A 25 8.06 1.62 -2.40
C ALA A 25 9.36 0.96 -1.89
N TYR A 26 9.57 -0.31 -2.23
CA TYR A 26 10.76 -1.05 -1.83
C TYR A 26 12.01 -0.57 -2.57
N MET A 27 11.92 -0.28 -3.87
CA MET A 27 13.06 0.27 -4.63
C MET A 27 13.53 1.61 -4.06
N TYR A 28 12.60 2.53 -3.76
CA TYR A 28 12.95 3.81 -3.14
C TYR A 28 13.52 3.64 -1.73
N LEU A 29 13.01 2.68 -0.97
CA LEU A 29 13.52 2.36 0.35
C LEU A 29 14.98 1.86 0.30
N PHE A 30 15.28 0.92 -0.61
CA PHE A 30 16.64 0.42 -0.82
C PHE A 30 17.59 1.48 -1.41
N ALA A 31 17.06 2.44 -2.16
CA ALA A 31 17.83 3.57 -2.68
C ALA A 31 18.06 4.68 -1.63
N GLY A 32 17.50 4.58 -0.42
CA GLY A 32 17.53 5.65 0.59
C GLY A 32 16.65 6.85 0.26
N GLU A 33 15.79 6.75 -0.76
CA GLU A 33 14.84 7.79 -1.19
C GLU A 33 13.56 7.75 -0.32
N HIS A 34 13.71 7.99 0.98
CA HIS A 34 12.66 7.81 1.98
C HIS A 34 11.38 8.61 1.69
N GLU A 35 11.51 9.82 1.14
CA GLU A 35 10.35 10.64 0.75
C GLU A 35 9.46 9.94 -0.28
N ARG A 36 10.07 9.37 -1.32
CA ARG A 36 9.35 8.67 -2.38
C ARG A 36 8.79 7.35 -1.88
N ALA A 37 9.52 6.66 -1.01
CA ALA A 37 9.03 5.45 -0.35
C ALA A 37 7.75 5.74 0.45
N LEU A 38 7.76 6.79 1.28
CA LEU A 38 6.59 7.22 2.07
C LEU A 38 5.40 7.60 1.18
N GLN A 39 5.65 8.27 0.04
CA GLN A 39 4.60 8.61 -0.92
C GLN A 39 3.92 7.36 -1.50
N MET A 40 4.70 6.34 -1.88
CA MET A 40 4.14 5.08 -2.40
C MET A 40 3.38 4.30 -1.32
N LEU A 41 3.92 4.25 -0.11
CA LEU A 41 3.27 3.58 1.02
C LEU A 41 1.93 4.21 1.40
N ARG A 42 1.81 5.54 1.32
CA ARG A 42 0.53 6.25 1.55
C ARG A 42 -0.54 5.83 0.53
N LYS A 43 -0.16 5.75 -0.75
CA LYS A 43 -1.06 5.24 -1.80
C LYS A 43 -1.44 3.78 -1.56
N LEU A 44 -0.48 2.95 -1.13
CA LEU A 44 -0.71 1.53 -0.87
C LEU A 44 -1.73 1.29 0.24
N VAL A 45 -1.74 2.08 1.31
CA VAL A 45 -2.72 1.86 2.40
C VAL A 45 -4.14 2.30 2.01
N GLU A 46 -4.27 3.22 1.05
CA GLU A 46 -5.56 3.72 0.53
C GLU A 46 -6.25 2.73 -0.41
N VAL A 47 -5.48 1.95 -1.20
CA VAL A 47 -6.05 1.07 -2.24
C VAL A 47 -6.48 -0.29 -1.65
N PRO A 48 -7.63 -0.86 -2.07
CA PRO A 48 -7.99 -2.25 -1.75
C PRO A 48 -6.91 -3.24 -2.24
N GLY A 49 -6.49 -4.16 -1.37
CA GLY A 49 -5.42 -5.12 -1.69
C GLY A 49 -4.00 -4.56 -1.61
N GLY A 50 -3.82 -3.31 -1.18
CA GLY A 50 -2.50 -2.73 -0.91
C GLY A 50 -1.90 -3.17 0.44
N GLU A 51 -0.98 -2.37 0.98
CA GLU A 51 -0.21 -2.78 2.17
C GLU A 51 -1.04 -2.69 3.46
N ASN A 52 -0.84 -3.67 4.35
CA ASN A 52 -1.57 -3.79 5.61
C ASN A 52 -0.67 -3.48 6.82
N TYR A 53 -1.30 -3.27 7.98
CA TYR A 53 -0.60 -2.96 9.23
C TYR A 53 0.50 -3.95 9.60
N GLY A 54 0.26 -5.27 9.47
CA GLY A 54 1.22 -6.31 9.86
C GLY A 54 2.59 -6.15 9.18
N PRO A 55 2.66 -6.21 7.85
CA PRO A 55 3.91 -6.01 7.12
C PRO A 55 4.59 -4.67 7.44
N LEU A 56 3.84 -3.56 7.49
CA LEU A 56 4.40 -2.24 7.83
C LEU A 56 4.97 -2.20 9.25
N LYS A 57 4.31 -2.85 10.21
CA LYS A 57 4.71 -2.84 11.62
C LYS A 57 5.92 -3.71 11.91
N TYR A 58 6.04 -4.87 11.24
CA TYR A 58 7.00 -5.90 11.64
C TYR A 58 8.10 -6.21 10.64
N ASN A 59 7.98 -5.81 9.37
CA ASN A 59 9.04 -6.09 8.39
C ASN A 59 10.26 -5.17 8.65
N PRO A 60 11.48 -5.72 8.86
CA PRO A 60 12.69 -4.94 9.11
C PRO A 60 13.04 -3.97 7.98
N VAL A 61 12.56 -4.22 6.75
CA VAL A 61 12.82 -3.33 5.60
C VAL A 61 12.43 -1.87 5.91
N PHE A 62 11.38 -1.66 6.73
CA PHE A 62 10.88 -0.35 7.09
C PHE A 62 11.55 0.26 8.33
N ASP A 63 12.58 -0.35 8.92
CA ASP A 63 13.21 0.14 10.15
C ASP A 63 13.72 1.57 10.02
N GLU A 64 14.24 1.95 8.85
CA GLU A 64 14.67 3.32 8.60
C GLU A 64 13.51 4.32 8.60
N LEU A 65 12.36 3.94 8.01
CA LEU A 65 11.18 4.80 7.96
C LEU A 65 10.46 4.91 9.31
N ARG A 66 10.62 3.94 10.23
CA ARG A 66 10.03 4.01 11.59
C ARG A 66 10.55 5.18 12.43
N LYS A 67 11.66 5.79 12.02
CA LYS A 67 12.20 7.01 12.65
C LYS A 67 11.49 8.27 12.17
N ASP A 68 10.73 8.18 11.07
CA ASP A 68 9.99 9.29 10.48
C ASP A 68 8.55 9.32 11.04
N PRO A 69 8.10 10.42 11.66
CA PRO A 69 6.74 10.51 12.22
C PRO A 69 5.63 10.34 11.19
N ARG A 70 5.91 10.57 9.89
CA ARG A 70 4.94 10.35 8.81
C ARG A 70 4.65 8.87 8.60
N PHE A 71 5.57 7.99 8.97
CA PHE A 71 5.34 6.53 8.92
C PHE A 71 4.30 6.09 9.96
N ASP A 72 4.24 6.77 11.12
CA ASP A 72 3.21 6.48 12.14
C ASP A 72 1.80 6.81 11.65
N GLU A 73 1.64 7.85 10.82
CA GLU A 73 0.37 8.16 10.17
C GLU A 73 -0.06 7.03 9.23
N ILE A 74 0.88 6.53 8.42
CA ILE A 74 0.64 5.41 7.50
C ILE A 74 0.27 4.14 8.28
N LEU A 75 0.96 3.86 9.39
CA LEU A 75 0.61 2.75 10.28
C LEU A 75 -0.80 2.87 10.85
N LYS A 76 -1.23 4.06 11.27
CA LYS A 76 -2.60 4.30 11.74
C LYS A 76 -3.62 4.07 10.62
N GLN A 77 -3.36 4.55 9.41
CA GLN A 77 -4.24 4.38 8.26
C GLN A 77 -4.35 2.91 7.81
N SER A 78 -3.27 2.15 7.93
CA SER A 78 -3.24 0.73 7.55
C SER A 78 -4.02 -0.19 8.50
N GLN A 79 -4.45 0.30 9.66
CA GLN A 79 -5.29 -0.44 10.61
C GLN A 79 -6.74 -0.44 10.13
N LYS A 80 -7.03 -1.27 9.14
CA LYS A 80 -8.40 -1.54 8.73
C LYS A 80 -9.06 -2.47 9.75
N PRO A 81 -10.27 -2.19 10.25
CA PRO A 81 -10.95 -3.10 11.14
C PRO A 81 -11.17 -4.42 10.41
N PHE A 82 -10.72 -5.53 11.01
CA PHE A 82 -11.07 -6.85 10.52
C PHE A 82 -12.60 -6.96 10.57
N PRO A 83 -13.28 -7.23 9.43
CA PRO A 83 -14.71 -7.46 9.46
C PRO A 83 -14.96 -8.67 10.36
N ARG A 84 -15.77 -8.48 11.42
CA ARG A 84 -16.26 -9.61 12.21
C ARG A 84 -17.28 -10.32 11.33
N LEU A 85 -16.99 -11.58 11.01
CA LEU A 85 -17.93 -12.50 10.36
C LEU A 85 -19.12 -12.79 11.27
#